data_AF-A0A357Y377-F1
#
_entry.id   AF-A0A357Y377-F1
#
_cell.length_a   1.000
_cell.length_b   1.000
_cell.length_c   1.000
_cell.angle_alpha   90.00
_cell.angle_beta   90.00
_cell.angle_gamma   90.00
#
_symmetry.space_group_name_H-M   'P 1'
#
loop_
_entity.id
_entity.type
_entity.pdbx_description
1 polymer ?
#
loop_
_entity_poly.entity_id
_entity_poly.type
_entity_poly.pdbx_seq_one_letter_code
_entity_poly.pdbx_strand_id
1 'polypeptide(L)'
;MNMERLTHKEKLTLQVSLALAAGMVSTMPVTYGAPILDKVVAGGATVDVGTTTKVASTQTNNVIDWKDFSVAKGEKIEFDGGAKTNNYL
;
A
#
# COMPACT_ATOMS: atom_id res chain seq x y z
N MET A 1 35.45 -14.10 36.47
CA MET A 1 34.69 -13.91 35.21
C MET A 1 35.62 -13.17 34.26
N ASN A 2 36.39 -13.91 33.45
CA ASN A 2 37.40 -13.32 32.58
C ASN A 2 36.75 -12.99 31.23
N MET A 3 36.58 -11.70 30.93
CA MET A 3 36.22 -11.24 29.59
C MET A 3 37.47 -11.30 28.73
N GLU A 4 37.63 -12.39 27.99
CA GLU A 4 38.65 -12.57 26.95
C GLU A 4 38.63 -11.36 26.00
N ARG A 5 39.77 -10.66 25.87
CA ARG A 5 39.91 -9.54 24.93
C ARG A 5 39.86 -10.10 23.52
N LEU A 6 38.73 -9.93 22.85
CA LEU A 6 38.57 -10.23 21.42
C LEU A 6 39.76 -9.65 20.64
N THR A 7 40.43 -10.52 19.90
CA THR A 7 41.50 -10.17 18.97
C THR A 7 40.95 -9.25 17.87
N HIS A 8 41.82 -8.51 17.20
CA HIS A 8 41.41 -7.50 16.22
C HIS A 8 40.53 -8.09 15.09
N LYS A 9 40.78 -9.36 14.71
CA LYS A 9 40.00 -10.10 13.72
C LYS A 9 38.61 -10.46 14.23
N GLU A 10 38.48 -10.88 15.49
CA GLU A 10 37.19 -11.24 16.08
C GLU A 10 36.30 -10.01 16.28
N LYS A 11 36.89 -8.86 16.64
CA LYS A 11 36.16 -7.59 16.71
C LYS A 11 35.64 -7.16 15.34
N LEU A 12 36.47 -7.31 14.30
CA LEU A 12 36.07 -6.97 12.93
C LEU A 12 34.95 -7.90 12.44
N THR A 13 35.09 -9.21 12.63
CA THR A 13 34.05 -10.19 12.29
C THR A 13 32.76 -9.90 13.06
N LEU A 14 32.85 -9.58 14.35
CA LEU A 14 31.68 -9.21 15.15
C LEU A 14 31.02 -7.93 14.65
N GLN A 15 31.80 -6.90 14.32
CA GLN A 15 31.28 -5.64 13.78
C GLN A 15 30.61 -5.83 12.41
N VAL A 16 31.22 -6.61 11.52
CA VAL A 16 30.65 -6.93 10.20
C VAL A 16 29.36 -7.74 10.36
N SER A 17 29.35 -8.76 11.23
CA SER A 17 28.14 -9.55 11.53
C SER A 17 27.01 -8.70 12.13
N LEU A 18 27.34 -7.80 13.06
CA LEU A 18 26.37 -6.87 13.64
C LEU A 18 25.85 -5.87 12.60
N ALA A 19 26.71 -5.36 11.72
CA ALA A 19 26.31 -4.45 10.64
C ALA A 19 25.40 -5.15 9.61
N LEU A 20 25.68 -6.42 9.26
CA LEU A 20 24.81 -7.23 8.39
C LEU A 20 23.45 -7.51 9.04
N ALA A 21 23.43 -7.84 10.34
CA ALA A 21 22.19 -8.09 11.08
C ALA A 21 21.33 -6.81 11.24
N ALA A 22 21.97 -5.65 11.44
CA ALA A 22 21.29 -4.35 11.52
C ALA A 22 20.83 -3.83 10.15
N GLY A 23 21.37 -4.35 9.05
CA GLY A 23 21.05 -3.94 7.68
C GLY A 23 19.86 -4.64 7.03
N MET A 24 19.20 -5.58 7.72
CA MET A 24 17.99 -6.22 7.18
C MET A 24 16.81 -5.26 7.24
N VAL A 25 16.67 -4.42 6.21
CA VAL A 25 15.44 -3.70 5.92
C VAL A 25 14.36 -4.74 5.67
N SER A 26 13.46 -4.92 6.62
CA SER A 26 12.23 -5.66 6.40
C SER A 26 11.49 -4.97 5.26
N THR A 27 11.36 -5.65 4.11
CA THR A 27 10.41 -5.23 3.08
C THR A 27 9.04 -5.21 3.74
N MET A 28 8.56 -4.02 4.08
CA MET A 28 7.17 -3.84 4.52
C MET A 28 6.31 -4.37 3.36
N PRO A 29 5.35 -5.28 3.59
CA PRO A 29 4.40 -5.62 2.55
C PRO A 29 3.75 -4.31 2.11
N VAL A 30 3.78 -4.02 0.82
CA VAL A 30 3.06 -2.87 0.27
C VAL A 30 1.58 -3.17 0.41
N THR A 31 1.01 -2.81 1.56
CA THR A 31 -0.41 -2.50 1.64
C THR A 31 -0.57 -1.30 0.72
N TYR A 32 -1.11 -1.55 -0.47
CA TYR A 32 -1.47 -0.52 -1.44
C TYR A 32 -2.13 0.64 -0.69
N GLY A 33 -1.78 1.88 -1.04
CA GLY A 33 -2.44 3.07 -0.51
C GLY A 33 -3.82 3.29 -1.11
N ALA A 34 -4.41 2.26 -1.73
CA ALA A 34 -5.65 2.35 -2.49
C ALA A 34 -6.85 2.71 -1.59
N PRO A 35 -7.93 3.29 -2.15
CA PRO A 35 -9.12 3.68 -1.39
C PRO A 35 -9.74 2.52 -0.61
N ILE A 36 -10.25 2.81 0.58
CA ILE A 36 -10.95 1.85 1.43
C ILE A 36 -12.45 2.16 1.39
N LEU A 37 -13.21 1.28 0.74
CA LEU A 37 -14.66 1.42 0.62
C LEU A 37 -15.34 1.35 2.00
N ASP A 38 -16.21 2.32 2.31
CA ASP A 38 -17.21 2.15 3.38
C ASP A 38 -18.46 1.51 2.80
N LYS A 39 -19.12 2.21 1.88
CA LYS A 39 -20.36 1.77 1.23
C LYS A 39 -20.67 2.60 -0.02
N VAL A 40 -21.50 2.04 -0.88
CA VAL A 40 -22.14 2.78 -1.97
C VAL A 40 -23.48 3.30 -1.46
N VAL A 41 -23.63 4.62 -1.44
CA VAL A 41 -24.81 5.31 -0.89
C VAL A 41 -25.90 5.44 -1.96
N ALA A 42 -25.51 5.63 -3.21
CA ALA A 42 -26.43 5.78 -4.34
C ALA A 42 -25.82 5.27 -5.65
N GLY A 43 -26.69 4.92 -6.62
CA GLY A 43 -26.28 4.56 -7.99
C GLY A 43 -25.80 3.13 -8.19
N GLY A 44 -25.53 2.38 -7.11
CA GLY A 44 -25.21 0.95 -7.20
C GLY A 44 -23.88 0.64 -7.89
N ALA A 45 -22.93 1.58 -7.83
CA ALA A 45 -21.58 1.40 -8.34
C ALA A 45 -20.91 0.15 -7.75
N THR A 46 -20.04 -0.48 -8.53
CA THR A 46 -19.12 -1.53 -8.08
C THR A 46 -17.72 -0.94 -7.94
N VAL A 47 -17.02 -1.35 -6.88
CA VAL A 47 -15.66 -0.90 -6.59
C VAL A 47 -14.77 -2.13 -6.40
N ASP A 48 -13.70 -2.22 -7.18
CA ASP A 48 -12.66 -3.24 -7.10
C ASP A 48 -11.34 -2.56 -6.72
N VAL A 49 -10.86 -2.81 -5.50
CA VAL A 49 -9.72 -2.10 -4.90
C VAL A 49 -8.42 -2.82 -5.20
N GLY A 50 -7.41 -2.07 -5.65
CA GLY A 50 -6.07 -2.56 -5.91
C GLY A 50 -5.16 -1.45 -6.46
N THR A 51 -4.03 -1.81 -7.08
CA THR A 51 -3.11 -0.83 -7.72
C THR A 51 -3.84 0.05 -8.73
N THR A 52 -4.80 -0.52 -9.45
CA THR A 52 -5.83 0.25 -10.15
C THR A 52 -7.15 -0.01 -9.47
N THR A 53 -7.66 0.98 -8.75
CA THR A 53 -9.01 0.89 -8.18
C THR A 53 -10.02 1.16 -9.28
N LYS A 54 -10.83 0.16 -9.61
CA LYS A 54 -11.83 0.26 -10.68
C LYS A 54 -13.18 0.58 -10.08
N VAL A 55 -13.84 1.57 -10.65
CA VAL A 55 -15.18 1.99 -10.27
C VAL A 55 -16.06 1.95 -11.52
N ALA A 56 -17.16 1.22 -11.48
CA ALA A 56 -18.07 1.10 -12.61
C ALA A 56 -19.52 1.20 -12.14
N SER A 57 -20.40 1.73 -12.98
CA SER A 57 -21.84 1.75 -12.71
C SER A 57 -22.64 1.68 -14.01
N THR A 58 -23.87 1.17 -13.92
CA THR A 58 -24.87 1.31 -14.98
C THR A 58 -25.76 2.54 -14.80
N GLN A 59 -25.63 3.25 -13.67
CA GLN A 59 -26.42 4.42 -13.32
C GLN A 59 -25.57 5.70 -13.45
N THR A 60 -26.19 6.76 -13.97
CA THR A 60 -25.52 8.04 -14.24
C THR A 60 -24.98 8.73 -12.99
N ASN A 61 -25.65 8.63 -11.84
CA ASN A 61 -25.25 9.34 -10.62
C ASN A 61 -24.98 8.35 -9.49
N ASN A 62 -23.76 8.38 -8.94
CA ASN A 62 -23.30 7.48 -7.90
C ASN A 62 -22.71 8.29 -6.75
N VAL A 63 -22.97 7.87 -5.52
CA VAL A 63 -22.38 8.45 -4.31
C VAL A 63 -21.72 7.30 -3.55
N ILE A 64 -20.44 7.44 -3.24
CA ILE A 64 -19.63 6.41 -2.59
C ILE A 64 -18.99 7.01 -1.34
N ASP A 65 -19.32 6.44 -0.19
CA ASP A 65 -18.65 6.77 1.06
C ASP A 65 -17.35 5.94 1.17
N TRP A 66 -16.25 6.62 1.48
CA TRP A 66 -14.94 6.02 1.68
C TRP A 66 -14.53 6.15 3.14
N LYS A 67 -13.99 5.08 3.73
CA LYS A 67 -13.36 5.16 5.06
C LYS A 67 -12.04 5.90 5.01
N ASP A 68 -11.33 5.70 3.91
CA ASP A 68 -10.11 6.42 3.55
C ASP A 68 -10.05 6.53 2.02
N PHE A 69 -9.58 7.67 1.53
CA PHE A 69 -9.36 7.90 0.11
C PHE A 69 -7.91 8.32 -0.12
N SER A 70 -7.07 7.32 -0.34
CA SER A 70 -5.65 7.48 -0.65
C SER A 70 -5.35 6.95 -2.05
N VAL A 71 -4.35 7.54 -2.71
CA VAL A 71 -3.80 7.06 -3.99
C VAL A 71 -2.29 7.30 -3.96
N ALA A 72 -1.51 6.23 -3.80
CA ALA A 72 -0.06 6.32 -3.74
C ALA A 72 0.57 6.48 -5.13
N LYS A 73 1.87 6.80 -5.18
CA LYS A 73 2.62 6.86 -6.42
C LYS A 73 2.60 5.50 -7.14
N GLY A 74 2.14 5.50 -8.39
CA GLY A 74 2.00 4.28 -9.20
C GLY A 74 0.64 3.63 -9.10
N GLU A 75 -0.24 4.13 -8.23
CA GLU A 75 -1.64 3.74 -8.16
C GLU A 75 -2.49 4.69 -9.00
N LYS A 76 -3.66 4.21 -9.43
CA LYS A 76 -4.67 5.05 -10.11
C LYS A 76 -6.08 4.60 -9.76
N ILE A 77 -7.02 5.50 -9.98
CA ILE A 77 -8.45 5.16 -10.01
C ILE A 77 -8.93 5.20 -11.47
N GLU A 78 -9.76 4.24 -11.85
CA GLU A 78 -10.31 4.13 -13.20
C GLU A 78 -11.83 4.03 -13.13
N PHE A 79 -12.50 5.04 -13.68
CA PHE A 79 -13.95 5.12 -13.76
C PHE A 79 -14.42 4.61 -15.12
N ASP A 80 -15.41 3.71 -15.12
CA ASP A 80 -16.05 3.15 -16.31
C ASP A 80 -15.06 2.57 -17.34
N GLY A 81 -14.00 1.91 -16.87
CA GLY A 81 -12.94 1.40 -17.76
C GLY A 81 -12.23 2.49 -18.57
N GLY A 82 -12.28 3.74 -18.10
CA GLY A 82 -11.73 4.92 -18.77
C GLY A 82 -12.72 5.69 -19.65
N ALA A 83 -13.94 5.18 -19.86
CA ALA A 83 -14.96 5.84 -20.69
C ALA A 83 -15.56 7.09 -20.04
N LYS A 84 -15.55 7.17 -18.69
CA LYS A 84 -16.04 8.30 -17.89
C LYS A 84 -17.47 8.71 -18.26
N THR A 85 -18.38 7.74 -18.32
CA THR A 85 -19.77 7.93 -18.74
C THR A 85 -20.71 8.29 -17.61
N ASN A 86 -20.29 8.08 -16.36
CA ASN A 86 -21.09 8.31 -15.16
C ASN A 86 -20.44 9.30 -14.19
N ASN A 87 -21.24 9.83 -13.28
CA ASN A 87 -20.84 10.72 -12.20
C ASN A 87 -20.59 9.91 -10.92
N TYR A 88 -19.50 10.25 -10.23
CA TYR A 88 -19.08 9.65 -8.97
C TYR A 88 -18.74 10.76 -7.98
N LEU A 89 -19.45 10.76 -6.85
CA LEU A 89 -19.25 11.67 -5.74
C LEU A 89 -18.78 10.90 -4.51
#